data_AF-A0A0F2LBJ7-F1
#
_entry.id   AF-A0A0F2LBJ7-F1
#
_cell.length_a   1.000
_cell.length_b   1.000
_cell.length_c   1.000
_cell.angle_alpha   90.00
_cell.angle_beta   90.00
_cell.angle_gamma   90.00
#
_symmetry.space_group_name_H-M   'P 1'
#
loop_
_entity.id
_entity.type
_entity.pdbx_description
1 polymer ?
#
loop_
_entity_poly.entity_id
_entity_poly.type
_entity_poly.pdbx_seq_one_letter_code
_entity_poly.pdbx_strand_id
1 'polypeptide(L)' 'MRFKLYIRALKPRDAVERVYELIGSRHKARRFQIKIAEVEEVPGDSAPDEVKAFSYIDRVVVY' A
#
# COMPACT_ATOMS: atom_id res chain seq x y z
N MET A 1 10.75 12.90 -0.08
CA MET A 1 10.83 11.71 -0.97
C MET A 1 9.48 11.51 -1.63
N ARG A 2 9.46 10.99 -2.87
CA ARG A 2 8.24 10.57 -3.54
C ARG A 2 8.27 9.05 -3.68
N PHE A 3 7.20 8.38 -3.26
CA PHE A 3 7.09 6.93 -3.28
C PHE A 3 5.90 6.54 -4.13
N LYS A 4 6.03 5.41 -4.85
CA LYS A 4 4.90 4.72 -5.46
C LYS A 4 4.73 3.41 -4.70
N LEU A 5 3.58 3.21 -4.08
CA LEU A 5 3.27 2.03 -3.30
C LEU A 5 2.11 1.30 -3.96
N TYR A 6 2.23 -0.03 -4.05
CA TYR A 6 1.15 -0.90 -4.46
C TYR A 6 0.68 -1.63 -3.19
N ILE A 7 -0.52 -1.28 -2.74
CA ILE A 7 -1.12 -1.86 -1.53
C ILE A 7 -2.38 -2.60 -1.93
N ARG A 8 -2.50 -3.84 -1.46
CA ARG A 8 -3.77 -4.56 -1.56
C ARG A 8 -4.74 -4.11 -0.50
N ALA A 9 -5.94 -3.82 -0.94
CA ALA A 9 -7.08 -3.53 -0.09
C ALA A 9 -8.37 -3.82 -0.86
N LEU A 10 -9.43 -4.16 -0.12
CA LEU A 10 -10.78 -4.26 -0.69
C LEU A 10 -11.45 -2.89 -0.82
N LYS A 11 -10.99 -1.90 -0.04
CA LYS A 11 -11.51 -0.54 -0.05
C LYS A 11 -10.35 0.46 -0.08
N PRO A 12 -10.50 1.61 -0.78
CA PRO A 12 -9.47 2.64 -0.82
C PRO A 12 -9.05 3.16 0.56
N ARG A 13 -9.98 3.22 1.52
CA ARG A 13 -9.69 3.65 2.90
C ARG A 13 -8.68 2.74 3.60
N ASP A 14 -8.82 1.44 3.43
CA ASP A 14 -7.93 0.46 4.07
C ASP A 14 -6.53 0.53 3.44
N ALA A 15 -6.43 0.79 2.14
CA ALA A 15 -5.15 1.04 1.46
C ALA A 15 -4.45 2.27 2.06
N VAL A 16 -5.18 3.36 2.24
CA VAL A 16 -4.67 4.61 2.81
C VAL A 16 -4.15 4.42 4.24
N GLU A 17 -4.91 3.73 5.10
CA GLU A 17 -4.46 3.44 6.47
C GLU A 17 -3.16 2.63 6.48
N ARG A 18 -3.06 1.64 5.60
CA ARG A 18 -1.85 0.82 5.48
C ARG A 18 -0.66 1.62 4.95
N VAL A 19 -0.86 2.61 4.06
CA VAL A 19 0.18 3.57 3.67
C VAL A 19 0.70 4.33 4.89
N TYR A 20 -0.20 4.84 5.74
CA TYR A 20 0.20 5.60 6.92
C TYR A 20 1.01 4.76 7.90
N GLU A 21 0.63 3.50 8.13
CA GLU A 21 1.38 2.57 8.98
C GLU A 21 2.78 2.27 8.41
N LEU A 22 2.86 1.94 7.12
CA LEU A 22 4.12 1.61 6.45
C LEU A 22 5.11 2.77 6.44
N ILE A 23 4.65 3.94 5.99
CA ILE A 23 5.49 5.14 5.91
C ILE A 23 5.83 5.65 7.30
N GLY A 24 4.86 5.61 8.23
CA GLY A 24 5.09 6.02 9.61
C GLY A 24 6.12 5.14 10.32
N SER A 25 6.06 3.81 10.14
CA SER A 25 7.02 2.89 10.75
C SER A 25 8.42 2.98 10.14
N ARG A 26 8.50 2.92 8.80
CA ARG A 26 9.79 2.87 8.07
C ARG A 26 10.52 4.21 8.05
N HIS A 27 9.80 5.32 7.97
CA HIS A 27 10.39 6.66 7.83
C HIS A 27 10.15 7.57 9.04
N LYS A 28 9.58 7.03 10.14
CA LYS A 28 9.26 7.76 11.38
C LYS A 28 8.44 9.04 11.12
N ALA A 29 7.57 9.00 10.11
CA ALA A 29 6.74 10.12 9.70
C ALA A 29 5.38 10.09 10.43
N ARG A 30 4.90 11.26 10.86
CA ARG A 30 3.55 11.39 11.42
C ARG A 30 2.52 11.55 10.29
N ARG A 31 1.26 11.18 10.54
CA ARG A 31 0.18 11.22 9.53
C ARG A 31 0.07 12.57 8.82
N PHE A 32 0.14 13.68 9.56
CA PHE A 32 0.07 15.03 8.99
C PHE A 32 1.27 15.43 8.11
N GLN A 33 2.37 14.67 8.16
CA GLN A 33 3.55 14.88 7.30
C GLN A 33 3.46 14.05 6.01
N ILE A 34 2.53 13.10 5.93
CA ILE A 34 2.36 12.21 4.79
C ILE A 34 1.26 12.79 3.91
N LYS A 35 1.62 13.24 2.71
CA LYS A 35 0.67 13.72 1.71
C LYS A 35 0.47 12.65 0.64
N ILE A 36 -0.75 12.11 0.57
CA ILE A 36 -1.16 11.19 -0.51
C ILE A 36 -1.59 12.04 -1.70
N ALA A 37 -0.91 11.89 -2.83
CA ALA A 37 -1.19 12.68 -4.03
C ALA A 37 -2.36 12.10 -4.83
N GLU A 38 -2.42 10.78 -4.96
CA GLU A 38 -3.39 10.07 -5.78
C GLU A 38 -3.57 8.64 -5.23
N VAL A 39 -4.79 8.11 -5.36
CA VAL A 39 -5.13 6.72 -5.04
C VAL A 39 -5.89 6.17 -6.23
N GLU A 40 -5.30 5.18 -6.90
CA GLU A 40 -5.87 4.54 -8.09
C GLU A 40 -6.00 3.04 -7.83
N GLU A 41 -7.12 2.46 -8.27
CA GLU A 41 -7.33 1.02 -8.22
C GLU A 41 -6.66 0.38 -9.44
N VAL A 42 -5.70 -0.51 -9.18
CA VAL A 42 -4.97 -1.20 -10.25
C VAL A 42 -5.52 -2.63 -10.36
N PRO A 43 -6.05 -3.05 -11.52
CA PRO A 43 -6.46 -4.42 -11.75
C PRO A 43 -5.31 -5.39 -11.50
N GLY A 44 -5.60 -6.56 -10.93
CA GLY A 44 -4.57 -7.55 -10.54
C GLY A 44 -3.59 -7.92 -11.66
N ASP A 45 -4.07 -7.95 -12.92
CA ASP A 45 -3.27 -8.28 -14.10
C ASP A 45 -2.30 -7.16 -14.54
N SER A 46 -2.49 -5.93 -14.06
CA SER A 46 -1.65 -4.77 -14.37
C SER A 46 -0.71 -4.37 -13.22
N ALA A 47 -0.79 -5.07 -12.08
CA ALA A 47 0.14 -4.86 -10.98
C ALA A 47 1.54 -5.40 -11.33
N PRO A 48 2.63 -4.86 -10.75
CA PRO A 48 3.97 -5.41 -10.90
C PRO A 48 4.02 -6.88 -10.49
N ASP A 49 4.90 -7.68 -11.11
CA ASP A 49 4.97 -9.14 -10.88
C ASP A 49 5.20 -9.52 -9.42
N GLU A 50 5.94 -8.69 -8.67
CA GLU A 50 6.13 -8.85 -7.22
C GLU A 50 4.82 -8.76 -6.44
N VAL A 51 3.86 -7.96 -6.91
CA VAL A 51 2.53 -7.77 -6.29
C VAL A 51 1.55 -8.81 -6.81
N LYS A 52 1.70 -9.28 -8.06
CA LYS A 52 0.97 -10.44 -8.61
C LYS A 52 1.35 -11.73 -7.91
N ALA A 53 2.62 -11.91 -7.55
CA ALA A 53 3.13 -13.08 -6.84
C ALA A 53 2.59 -13.23 -5.41
N PHE A 54 1.81 -12.28 -4.89
CA PHE A 54 1.08 -12.54 -3.65
C PHE A 54 -0.44 -12.63 -3.92
N SER A 55 -0.93 -12.42 -5.16
CA SER A 55 -2.37 -12.20 -5.48
C SER A 55 -3.24 -13.39 -5.08
N TYR A 56 -2.63 -14.58 -5.09
CA TYR A 56 -3.18 -15.84 -4.64
C TYR A 56 -3.18 -16.03 -3.11
N ILE A 57 -2.64 -15.09 -2.32
CA ILE A 57 -2.62 -15.16 -0.86
C ILE A 57 -3.51 -14.06 -0.28
N ASP A 58 -4.68 -14.45 0.24
CA ASP A 58 -5.65 -13.57 0.89
C ASP A 58 -5.16 -12.99 2.23
N ARG A 59 -4.18 -13.63 2.89
CA ARG A 59 -3.48 -13.09 4.07
C ARG A 59 -2.04 -13.60 4.13
N VAL A 60 -1.07 -12.70 3.99
CA VAL A 60 0.30 -12.92 4.45
C VAL A 60 0.46 -12.10 5.73
N VAL A 61 0.35 -12.78 6.88
CA VAL A 61 0.79 -12.27 8.17
C VAL A 61 2.21 -12.80 8.36
N VAL A 62 3.19 -11.91 8.36
CA VAL A 62 4.55 -12.22 8.80
C VAL A 62 4.90 -11.16 9.85
N TYR A 63 5.40 -11.64 10.99
CA TYR A 63 5.71 -10.86 12.19
C TYR A 63 6.87 -9.88 11.97
#